data_AF-A0A7W1L3H5-F1
#
_entry.id   AF-A0A7W1L3H5-F1
#
_cell.length_a   1.000
_cell.length_b   1.000
_cell.length_c   1.000
_cell.angle_alpha   90.00
_cell.angle_beta   90.00
_cell.angle_gamma   90.00
#
_symmetry.space_group_name_H-M   'P 1'
#
loop_
_entity.id
_entity.type
_entity.pdbx_description
1 polymer ?
#
loop_
_entity_poly.entity_id
_entity_poly.type
_entity_poly.pdbx_seq_one_letter_code
_entity_poly.pdbx_strand_id
1 'polypeptide(L)'
;MNELAFLRDFLMQLRIDCVLDVGANRGQFARELRGIGYNGRIISFEPIGNEFLVLKEQFKNDLKWSGHQVALGSKEETMSITIPKLTVMSSLLDSAAADRDARKELVEVRRLDNMLPSLMTDFGSSRVFLKMDTQGYDLEVFRGASGCIENIQGMQSELSIQPLYKNMPHYLEALEAYEAASFALYNLSVVNRVSDGGLVELNCFMRRAS
;
A
#
# COMPACT_ATOMS: atom_id res chain seq x y z
N MET A 1 -11.84 18.81 -5.55
CA MET A 1 -11.60 17.75 -6.57
C MET A 1 -11.80 16.43 -5.85
N ASN A 2 -12.53 15.47 -6.43
CA ASN A 2 -12.66 14.13 -5.84
C ASN A 2 -11.28 13.43 -5.86
N GLU A 3 -10.88 12.73 -4.80
CA GLU A 3 -9.58 12.05 -4.67
C GLU A 3 -9.32 11.10 -5.85
N LEU A 4 -10.35 10.39 -6.32
CA LEU A 4 -10.25 9.52 -7.49
C LEU A 4 -9.93 10.27 -8.79
N ALA A 5 -10.45 11.49 -8.97
CA ALA A 5 -10.12 12.32 -10.13
C ALA A 5 -8.68 12.82 -10.06
N PHE A 6 -8.25 13.22 -8.85
CA PHE A 6 -6.85 13.56 -8.60
C PHE A 6 -5.93 12.38 -8.89
N LEU A 7 -6.24 11.18 -8.40
CA LEU A 7 -5.44 9.98 -8.61
C LEU A 7 -5.31 9.65 -10.10
N ARG A 8 -6.40 9.71 -10.87
CA ARG A 8 -6.36 9.54 -12.32
C ARG A 8 -5.36 10.50 -12.97
N ASP A 9 -5.50 11.79 -12.68
CA ASP A 9 -4.67 12.83 -13.30
C ASP A 9 -3.21 12.70 -12.87
N PHE A 10 -2.96 12.29 -11.61
CA PHE A 10 -1.63 12.04 -11.07
C PHE A 10 -0.93 10.85 -11.75
N LEU A 11 -1.61 9.71 -11.90
CA LEU A 11 -1.09 8.54 -12.60
C LEU A 11 -0.78 8.86 -14.08
N MET A 12 -1.66 9.63 -14.73
CA MET A 12 -1.45 10.08 -16.11
C MET A 12 -0.24 11.01 -16.24
N GLN A 13 -0.11 12.00 -15.37
CA GLN A 13 1.01 12.94 -15.35
C GLN A 13 2.35 12.22 -15.15
N LEU A 14 2.38 11.25 -14.24
CA LEU A 14 3.57 10.44 -13.98
C LEU A 14 3.79 9.35 -15.03
N ARG A 15 2.88 9.18 -16.00
CA ARG A 15 2.93 8.12 -17.03
C ARG A 15 3.12 6.74 -16.42
N ILE A 16 2.36 6.46 -15.36
CA ILE A 16 2.43 5.19 -14.65
C ILE A 16 1.96 4.05 -15.56
N ASP A 17 2.76 3.00 -15.65
CA ASP A 17 2.47 1.80 -16.45
C ASP A 17 2.17 0.56 -15.60
N CYS A 18 2.57 0.59 -14.32
CA CYS A 18 2.30 -0.45 -13.34
C CYS A 18 1.99 0.15 -11.96
N VAL A 19 0.93 -0.35 -11.32
CA VAL A 19 0.58 -0.05 -9.93
C VAL A 19 0.87 -1.28 -9.09
N LEU A 20 1.60 -1.10 -8.00
CA LEU A 20 1.73 -2.06 -6.92
C LEU A 20 0.74 -1.67 -5.82
N ASP A 21 -0.21 -2.53 -5.52
CA ASP A 21 -1.28 -2.31 -4.56
C ASP A 21 -1.02 -3.16 -3.31
N VAL A 22 -0.33 -2.58 -2.32
CA VAL A 22 0.06 -3.26 -1.08
C VAL A 22 -1.00 -3.04 -0.01
N GLY A 23 -1.49 -4.13 0.58
CA GLY A 23 -2.68 -4.11 1.44
C GLY A 23 -3.96 -4.09 0.60
N ALA A 24 -4.02 -4.92 -0.43
CA ALA A 24 -5.09 -4.88 -1.42
C ALA A 24 -6.46 -5.34 -0.90
N ASN A 25 -6.50 -6.04 0.24
CA ASN A 25 -7.71 -6.62 0.84
C ASN A 25 -8.52 -7.41 -0.20
N ARG A 26 -9.72 -6.93 -0.56
CA ARG A 26 -10.61 -7.57 -1.54
C ARG A 26 -10.55 -6.91 -2.92
N GLY A 27 -9.53 -6.09 -3.19
CA GLY A 27 -9.28 -5.43 -4.47
C GLY A 27 -10.11 -4.17 -4.69
N GLN A 28 -10.48 -3.46 -3.62
CA GLN A 28 -11.25 -2.21 -3.69
C GLN A 28 -10.52 -1.17 -4.52
N PHE A 29 -9.26 -0.86 -4.16
CA PHE A 29 -8.44 0.15 -4.81
C PHE A 29 -8.21 -0.16 -6.30
N ALA A 30 -7.82 -1.40 -6.62
CA ALA A 30 -7.64 -1.82 -7.99
C ALA A 30 -8.91 -1.69 -8.86
N ARG A 31 -10.10 -1.97 -8.30
CA ARG A 31 -11.38 -1.75 -9.00
C ARG A 31 -11.67 -0.27 -9.20
N GLU A 32 -11.35 0.58 -8.22
CA GLU A 32 -11.47 2.03 -8.36
C GLU A 32 -10.56 2.54 -9.48
N LEU A 33 -9.32 2.05 -9.57
CA LEU A 33 -8.38 2.35 -10.66
C LEU A 33 -8.98 2.00 -12.02
N ARG A 34 -9.58 0.81 -12.17
CA ARG A 34 -10.30 0.44 -13.40
C ARG A 34 -11.48 1.39 -13.67
N GLY A 35 -12.23 1.74 -12.64
CA GLY A 35 -13.36 2.68 -12.73
C GLY A 35 -12.99 4.09 -13.20
N ILE A 36 -11.79 4.56 -12.86
CA ILE A 36 -11.25 5.85 -13.32
C ILE A 36 -10.48 5.77 -14.64
N GLY A 37 -10.46 4.60 -15.30
CA GLY A 37 -9.88 4.40 -16.63
C GLY A 37 -8.39 4.04 -16.65
N TYR A 38 -7.80 3.66 -15.53
CA TYR A 38 -6.43 3.14 -15.51
C TYR A 38 -6.39 1.75 -16.15
N ASN A 39 -5.75 1.64 -17.31
CA ASN A 39 -5.63 0.41 -18.12
C ASN A 39 -4.22 -0.21 -18.08
N GLY A 40 -3.34 0.32 -17.21
CA GLY A 40 -2.02 -0.23 -16.95
C GLY A 40 -2.09 -1.48 -16.07
N ARG A 41 -0.92 -2.06 -15.77
CA ARG A 41 -0.86 -3.23 -14.90
C ARG A 41 -1.18 -2.89 -13.46
N ILE A 42 -1.82 -3.81 -12.76
CA ILE A 42 -2.00 -3.80 -11.31
C ILE A 42 -1.42 -5.12 -10.75
N ILE A 43 -0.59 -5.03 -9.73
CA ILE A 43 -0.09 -6.17 -8.96
C ILE A 43 -0.49 -5.95 -7.51
N SER A 44 -1.43 -6.75 -7.03
CA SER A 44 -1.98 -6.63 -5.66
C SER A 44 -1.31 -7.59 -4.69
N PHE A 45 -1.04 -7.14 -3.47
CA PHE A 45 -0.46 -7.93 -2.39
C PHE A 45 -1.44 -7.94 -1.22
N GLU A 46 -1.92 -9.13 -0.85
CA GLU A 46 -2.84 -9.33 0.28
C GLU A 46 -2.45 -10.59 1.06
N PRO A 47 -1.96 -10.46 2.31
CA PRO A 47 -1.47 -11.61 3.07
C PRO A 47 -2.56 -12.53 3.61
N ILE A 48 -3.77 -12.03 3.89
CA ILE A 48 -4.83 -12.79 4.57
C ILE A 48 -5.49 -13.75 3.60
N GLY A 49 -5.44 -15.06 3.89
CA GLY A 49 -5.88 -16.09 2.94
C GLY A 49 -7.32 -15.92 2.46
N ASN A 50 -8.27 -15.68 3.37
CA ASN A 50 -9.67 -15.49 2.98
C ASN A 50 -9.89 -14.24 2.12
N GLU A 51 -9.18 -13.14 2.41
CA GLU A 51 -9.31 -11.90 1.65
C GLU A 51 -8.64 -12.04 0.28
N PHE A 52 -7.51 -12.73 0.22
CA PHE A 52 -6.82 -13.07 -1.03
C PHE A 52 -7.66 -13.95 -1.96
N LEU A 53 -8.41 -14.93 -1.41
CA LEU A 53 -9.32 -15.74 -2.21
C LEU A 53 -10.41 -14.89 -2.88
N VAL A 54 -10.94 -13.88 -2.17
CA VAL A 54 -11.92 -12.94 -2.73
C VAL A 54 -11.28 -12.02 -3.77
N LEU A 55 -10.07 -11.51 -3.48
CA LEU A 55 -9.28 -10.70 -4.41
C LEU A 55 -8.99 -11.45 -5.71
N LYS A 56 -8.65 -12.74 -5.64
CA LYS A 56 -8.39 -13.60 -6.80
C LYS A 56 -9.58 -13.69 -7.74
N GLU A 57 -10.79 -13.74 -7.19
CA GLU A 57 -12.01 -13.71 -7.99
C GLU A 57 -12.23 -12.37 -8.71
N GLN A 58 -11.70 -11.26 -8.18
CA GLN A 58 -11.81 -9.95 -8.84
C GLN A 58 -10.92 -9.86 -10.09
N PHE A 59 -9.69 -10.38 -10.02
CA PHE A 59 -8.73 -10.24 -11.11
C PHE A 59 -8.72 -11.41 -12.12
N LYS A 60 -9.49 -12.49 -11.88
CA LYS A 60 -9.47 -13.70 -12.72
C LYS A 60 -9.70 -13.47 -14.23
N ASN A 61 -10.42 -12.39 -14.59
CA ASN A 61 -10.76 -12.05 -15.97
C ASN A 61 -10.00 -10.82 -16.50
N ASP A 62 -9.09 -10.25 -15.70
CA ASP A 62 -8.29 -9.09 -16.08
C ASP A 62 -6.85 -9.51 -16.33
N LEU A 63 -6.46 -9.59 -17.61
CA LEU A 63 -5.12 -10.02 -18.03
C LEU A 63 -4.00 -9.07 -17.57
N LYS A 64 -4.33 -7.87 -17.09
CA LYS A 64 -3.39 -6.87 -16.59
C LYS A 64 -3.51 -6.70 -15.07
N TRP A 65 -4.21 -7.59 -14.37
CA TRP A 65 -4.28 -7.58 -12.93
C TRP A 65 -3.91 -8.96 -12.37
N SER A 66 -2.88 -9.00 -11.55
CA SER A 66 -2.46 -10.18 -10.81
C SER A 66 -2.38 -9.90 -9.32
N GLY A 67 -2.26 -10.95 -8.50
CA GLY A 67 -2.03 -10.77 -7.08
C GLY A 67 -1.25 -11.90 -6.43
N HIS A 68 -0.66 -11.58 -5.28
CA HIS A 68 0.17 -12.47 -4.47
C HIS A 68 -0.33 -12.51 -3.02
N GLN A 69 -0.45 -13.72 -2.46
CA GLN A 69 -0.85 -13.91 -1.06
C GLN A 69 0.36 -13.73 -0.13
N VAL A 70 0.78 -12.49 0.06
CA VAL A 70 2.00 -12.17 0.80
C VAL A 70 1.91 -10.74 1.33
N ALA A 71 2.51 -10.50 2.50
CA ALA A 71 2.75 -9.16 2.98
C ALA A 71 4.09 -8.65 2.46
N LEU A 72 4.23 -7.33 2.33
CA LEU A 72 5.52 -6.73 2.03
C LEU A 72 6.11 -6.09 3.29
N GLY A 73 7.44 -6.10 3.40
CA GLY A 73 8.16 -5.53 4.53
C GLY A 73 9.66 -5.44 4.26
N SER A 74 10.42 -5.01 5.26
CA SER A 74 11.87 -4.80 5.14
C SER A 74 12.70 -6.08 5.18
N LYS A 75 12.10 -7.22 5.55
CA LYS A 75 12.76 -8.51 5.75
C LYS A 75 11.92 -9.67 5.22
N GLU A 76 12.59 -10.75 4.86
CA GLU A 76 11.97 -12.04 4.55
C GLU A 76 11.72 -12.79 5.85
N GLU A 77 10.46 -12.95 6.24
CA GLU A 77 10.10 -13.60 7.50
C GLU A 77 8.66 -14.12 7.49
N THR A 78 8.29 -14.82 8.56
CA THR A 78 6.90 -15.17 8.84
C THR A 78 6.44 -14.39 10.05
N MET A 79 5.38 -13.60 9.89
CA MET A 79 4.83 -12.77 10.96
C MET A 79 3.39 -13.17 11.26
N SER A 80 2.94 -12.85 12.47
CA SER A 80 1.53 -12.96 12.83
C SER A 80 0.82 -11.66 12.49
N ILE A 81 -0.18 -11.72 11.62
CA ILE A 81 -1.09 -10.60 11.34
C ILE A 81 -2.31 -10.67 12.26
N THR A 82 -2.71 -9.53 12.83
CA THR A 82 -3.93 -9.41 13.64
C THR A 82 -5.08 -8.94 12.76
N ILE A 83 -6.19 -9.67 12.79
CA ILE A 83 -7.33 -9.50 11.88
C ILE A 83 -8.58 -9.23 12.72
N PRO A 84 -9.01 -7.97 12.87
CA PRO A 84 -10.23 -7.63 13.58
C PRO A 84 -11.47 -7.95 12.72
N LYS A 85 -12.66 -7.66 13.25
CA LYS A 85 -13.93 -7.87 12.52
C LYS A 85 -13.98 -7.14 11.17
N LEU A 86 -13.42 -5.94 11.11
CA LEU A 86 -13.26 -5.18 9.87
C LEU A 86 -11.88 -5.48 9.28
N THR A 87 -11.80 -6.38 8.31
CA THR A 87 -10.53 -6.89 7.77
C THR A 87 -9.64 -5.81 7.13
N VAL A 88 -10.21 -4.66 6.74
CA VAL A 88 -9.45 -3.50 6.27
C VAL A 88 -8.55 -2.87 7.34
N MET A 89 -8.83 -3.12 8.63
CA MET A 89 -8.02 -2.64 9.77
C MET A 89 -6.96 -3.67 10.21
N SER A 90 -6.66 -4.68 9.39
CA SER A 90 -5.70 -5.72 9.75
C SER A 90 -4.28 -5.20 9.67
N SER A 91 -3.45 -5.52 10.66
CA SER A 91 -2.08 -5.03 10.75
C SER A 91 -1.09 -6.10 11.24
N LEU A 92 0.15 -6.00 10.76
CA LEU A 92 1.30 -6.73 11.28
C LEU A 92 1.81 -6.13 12.61
N LEU A 93 1.36 -4.93 12.95
CA LEU A 93 1.62 -4.30 14.24
C LEU A 93 0.55 -4.68 15.25
N ASP A 94 0.93 -4.72 16.53
CA ASP A 94 -0.04 -4.93 17.60
C ASP A 94 -0.93 -3.69 17.75
N SER A 95 -2.25 -3.87 17.74
CA SER A 95 -3.20 -2.77 18.01
C SER A 95 -2.96 -2.15 19.39
N ALA A 96 -3.05 -0.82 19.49
CA ALA A 96 -3.00 -0.13 20.79
C ALA A 96 -4.22 -0.47 21.67
N ALA A 97 -5.35 -0.85 21.05
CA ALA A 97 -6.56 -1.30 21.72
C ALA A 97 -6.71 -2.83 21.62
N ALA A 98 -6.95 -3.49 22.76
CA ALA A 98 -7.19 -4.93 22.79
C ALA A 98 -8.55 -5.26 22.15
N ASP A 99 -8.54 -5.78 20.93
CA ASP A 99 -9.71 -6.42 20.33
C ASP A 99 -9.71 -7.91 20.70
N ARG A 100 -10.63 -8.30 21.59
CA ARG A 100 -10.75 -9.69 22.08
C ARG A 100 -11.24 -10.65 21.00
N ASP A 101 -11.91 -10.14 19.97
CA ASP A 101 -12.48 -10.95 18.89
C ASP A 101 -11.56 -11.00 17.66
N ALA A 102 -10.41 -10.33 17.70
CA ALA A 102 -9.44 -10.38 16.62
C ALA A 102 -8.81 -11.77 16.49
N ARG A 103 -8.83 -12.31 15.27
CA ARG A 103 -8.12 -13.55 14.95
C ARG A 103 -6.68 -13.24 14.55
N LYS A 104 -5.81 -14.23 14.66
CA LYS A 104 -4.42 -14.14 14.18
C LYS A 104 -4.18 -15.17 13.08
N GLU A 105 -3.37 -14.79 12.10
CA GLU A 105 -2.93 -15.66 11.01
C GLU A 105 -1.42 -15.52 10.83
N LEU A 106 -0.71 -16.60 10.51
CA LEU A 106 0.71 -16.51 10.13
C LEU A 106 0.78 -16.25 8.63
N VAL A 107 1.57 -15.25 8.25
CA VAL A 107 1.70 -14.80 6.86
C VAL A 107 3.16 -14.65 6.49
N GLU A 108 3.48 -14.96 5.24
CA GLU A 108 4.80 -14.65 4.69
C GLU A 108 4.94 -13.14 4.48
N VAL A 109 6.07 -12.59 4.88
CA VAL A 109 6.51 -11.22 4.60
C VAL A 109 7.71 -11.31 3.68
N ARG A 110 7.67 -10.57 2.58
CA ARG A 110 8.77 -10.53 1.60
C ARG A 110 9.19 -9.09 1.31
N ARG A 111 10.43 -8.94 0.85
CA ARG A 111 10.92 -7.65 0.36
C ARG A 111 10.47 -7.42 -1.07
N LEU A 112 10.01 -6.20 -1.36
CA LEU A 112 9.69 -5.82 -2.73
C LEU A 112 10.91 -5.95 -3.65
N ASP A 113 12.10 -5.64 -3.15
CA ASP A 113 13.38 -5.80 -3.87
C ASP A 113 13.58 -7.22 -4.44
N ASN A 114 13.11 -8.24 -3.73
CA ASN A 114 13.27 -9.64 -4.14
C ASN A 114 12.16 -10.07 -5.11
N MET A 115 10.97 -9.52 -4.95
CA MET A 115 9.82 -9.88 -5.79
C MET A 115 9.82 -9.15 -7.13
N LEU A 116 10.10 -7.83 -7.12
CA LEU A 116 9.90 -6.97 -8.27
C LEU A 116 10.63 -7.43 -9.55
N PRO A 117 11.91 -7.88 -9.51
CA PRO A 117 12.60 -8.34 -10.71
C PRO A 117 11.84 -9.44 -11.45
N SER A 118 11.30 -10.42 -10.72
CA SER A 118 10.53 -11.51 -11.30
C SER A 118 9.17 -11.08 -11.85
N LEU A 119 8.51 -10.14 -11.15
CA LEU A 119 7.23 -9.57 -11.53
C LEU A 119 7.32 -8.68 -12.78
N MET A 120 8.51 -8.13 -13.06
CA MET A 120 8.77 -7.24 -14.19
C MET A 120 9.49 -7.93 -15.35
N THR A 121 9.96 -9.18 -15.22
CA THR A 121 10.81 -9.85 -16.23
C THR A 121 10.25 -9.80 -17.66
N ASP A 122 8.93 -9.97 -17.80
CA ASP A 122 8.27 -10.02 -19.10
C ASP A 122 7.90 -8.63 -19.65
N PHE A 123 8.18 -7.55 -18.90
CA PHE A 123 7.65 -6.22 -19.16
C PHE A 123 8.64 -5.14 -18.75
N GLY A 124 9.11 -4.34 -19.71
CA GLY A 124 9.99 -3.18 -19.46
C GLY A 124 9.31 -2.01 -18.73
N SER A 125 8.39 -2.29 -17.81
CA SER A 125 7.76 -1.27 -16.98
C SER A 125 8.86 -0.52 -16.23
N SER A 126 8.83 0.79 -16.36
CA SER A 126 9.86 1.68 -15.82
C SER A 126 9.25 2.73 -14.89
N ARG A 127 7.92 2.77 -14.78
CA ARG A 127 7.19 3.84 -14.12
C ARG A 127 6.13 3.28 -13.19
N VAL A 128 6.61 2.78 -12.05
CA VAL A 128 5.79 2.14 -11.04
C VAL A 128 5.14 3.19 -10.13
N PHE A 129 3.90 2.96 -9.76
CA PHE A 129 3.23 3.62 -8.64
C PHE A 129 3.10 2.64 -7.48
N LEU A 130 3.63 3.00 -6.31
CA LEU A 130 3.56 2.16 -5.10
C LEU A 130 2.46 2.68 -4.17
N LYS A 131 1.35 1.95 -4.07
CA LYS A 131 0.34 2.17 -3.05
C LYS A 131 0.71 1.32 -1.83
N MET A 132 0.79 1.94 -0.65
CA MET A 132 0.88 1.30 0.66
C MET A 132 -0.32 1.72 1.52
N ASP A 133 -1.02 0.73 2.06
CA ASP A 133 -2.04 0.88 3.12
C ASP A 133 -2.03 -0.43 3.89
N THR A 134 -1.08 -0.49 4.81
CA THR A 134 -0.80 -1.70 5.59
C THR A 134 -1.05 -1.45 7.07
N GLN A 135 -1.93 -0.47 7.35
CA GLN A 135 -2.40 -0.14 8.69
C GLN A 135 -1.21 0.03 9.65
N GLY A 136 -0.27 0.88 9.24
CA GLY A 136 0.92 1.26 10.01
C GLY A 136 2.23 0.57 9.64
N TYR A 137 2.22 -0.40 8.72
CA TYR A 137 3.44 -1.08 8.25
C TYR A 137 4.08 -0.44 6.99
N ASP A 138 3.55 0.68 6.53
CA ASP A 138 3.89 1.31 5.24
C ASP A 138 5.38 1.65 5.13
N LEU A 139 5.99 2.13 6.21
CA LEU A 139 7.41 2.46 6.22
C LEU A 139 8.30 1.22 6.09
N GLU A 140 7.86 0.07 6.61
CA GLU A 140 8.58 -1.20 6.44
C GLU A 140 8.45 -1.73 5.01
N VAL A 141 7.27 -1.59 4.39
CA VAL A 141 7.08 -1.88 2.96
C VAL A 141 8.05 -1.03 2.12
N PHE A 142 8.09 0.28 2.41
CA PHE A 142 8.98 1.22 1.73
C PHE A 142 10.47 0.85 1.90
N ARG A 143 10.90 0.52 3.13
CA ARG A 143 12.27 0.03 3.41
C ARG A 143 12.58 -1.25 2.63
N GLY A 144 11.59 -2.12 2.43
CA GLY A 144 11.69 -3.32 1.61
C GLY A 144 11.83 -3.10 0.09
N ALA A 145 11.65 -1.86 -0.37
CA ALA A 145 11.72 -1.44 -1.78
C ALA A 145 13.01 -0.66 -2.12
N SER A 146 13.96 -0.55 -1.19
CA SER A 146 15.16 0.27 -1.34
C SER A 146 16.01 -0.03 -2.58
N GLY A 147 16.11 -1.30 -2.99
CA GLY A 147 16.88 -1.75 -4.16
C GLY A 147 16.15 -1.57 -5.49
N CYS A 148 14.84 -1.34 -5.47
CA CYS A 148 14.02 -1.06 -6.65
C CYS A 148 13.37 0.33 -6.65
N ILE A 149 13.80 1.20 -5.74
CA ILE A 149 13.18 2.50 -5.51
C ILE A 149 13.24 3.38 -6.77
N GLU A 150 14.24 3.21 -7.62
CA GLU A 150 14.43 3.92 -8.90
C GLU A 150 13.30 3.66 -9.91
N ASN A 151 12.64 2.50 -9.83
CA ASN A 151 11.48 2.17 -10.67
C ASN A 151 10.22 2.90 -10.22
N ILE A 152 10.17 3.38 -8.97
CA ILE A 152 8.99 3.99 -8.36
C ILE A 152 8.98 5.50 -8.65
N GLN A 153 7.97 5.95 -9.39
CA GLN A 153 7.82 7.33 -9.85
C GLN A 153 6.81 8.12 -9.01
N GLY A 154 5.88 7.40 -8.36
CA GLY A 154 4.95 7.98 -7.40
C GLY A 154 4.55 6.95 -6.36
N MET A 155 4.07 7.43 -5.22
CA MET A 155 3.53 6.58 -4.17
C MET A 155 2.33 7.21 -3.50
N GLN A 156 1.50 6.34 -2.92
CA GLN A 156 0.49 6.68 -1.91
C GLN A 156 0.82 5.91 -0.64
N SER A 157 0.83 6.58 0.51
CA SER A 157 0.95 5.96 1.84
C SER A 157 -0.13 6.50 2.78
N GLU A 158 -0.58 5.69 3.72
CA GLU A 158 -1.40 6.13 4.84
C GLU A 158 -0.49 6.58 5.99
N LEU A 159 -0.47 7.89 6.25
CA LEU A 159 0.31 8.49 7.33
C LEU A 159 -0.50 8.56 8.61
N SER A 160 0.18 8.32 9.75
CA SER A 160 -0.44 8.40 11.08
C SER A 160 -0.05 9.65 11.86
N ILE A 161 -1.02 10.51 12.16
CA ILE A 161 -0.88 11.61 13.11
C ILE A 161 -1.12 11.12 14.53
N GLN A 162 -2.06 10.19 14.70
CA GLN A 162 -2.34 9.52 15.97
C GLN A 162 -2.15 8.01 15.78
N PRO A 163 -0.97 7.46 16.13
CA PRO A 163 -0.65 6.04 15.99
C PRO A 163 -1.72 5.13 16.58
N LEU A 164 -2.34 4.32 15.73
CA LEU A 164 -3.38 3.35 16.13
C LEU A 164 -2.77 2.01 16.60
N TYR A 165 -1.55 1.71 16.16
CA TYR A 165 -0.84 0.49 16.47
C TYR A 165 0.45 0.78 17.23
N LYS A 166 0.86 -0.16 18.07
CA LYS A 166 2.11 -0.12 18.80
C LYS A 166 3.28 -0.11 17.81
N ASN A 167 4.20 0.83 18.01
CA ASN A 167 5.36 1.07 17.14
C ASN A 167 5.00 1.52 15.70
N MET A 168 3.75 1.95 15.45
CA MET A 168 3.41 2.58 14.19
C MET A 168 4.17 3.92 14.07
N PRO A 169 4.93 4.14 12.99
CA PRO A 169 5.64 5.39 12.78
C PRO A 169 4.67 6.57 12.73
N HIS A 170 5.07 7.68 13.35
CA HIS A 170 4.35 8.94 13.21
C HIS A 170 4.58 9.53 11.81
N TYR A 171 3.64 10.35 11.33
CA TYR A 171 3.65 10.86 9.95
C TYR A 171 4.95 11.58 9.57
N LEU A 172 5.58 12.27 10.53
CA LEU A 172 6.86 12.96 10.32
C LEU A 172 8.01 11.99 10.01
N GLU A 173 8.06 10.82 10.66
CA GLU A 173 9.10 9.83 10.41
C GLU A 173 8.96 9.22 9.00
N ALA A 174 7.73 8.92 8.60
CA ALA A 174 7.44 8.42 7.26
C ALA A 174 7.80 9.47 6.18
N LEU A 175 7.37 10.73 6.36
CA LEU A 175 7.69 11.82 5.42
C LEU A 175 9.20 12.05 5.32
N GLU A 176 9.92 12.09 6.44
CA GLU A 176 11.38 12.26 6.45
C GLU A 176 12.06 11.13 5.66
N ALA A 177 11.64 9.88 5.86
CA ALA A 177 12.19 8.74 5.13
C ALA A 177 11.90 8.82 3.62
N TYR A 178 10.71 9.26 3.24
CA TYR A 178 10.33 9.41 1.82
C TYR A 178 11.11 10.56 1.15
N GLU A 179 11.26 11.69 1.83
CA GLU A 179 12.02 12.83 1.32
C GLU A 179 13.51 12.52 1.20
N ALA A 180 14.08 11.81 2.18
CA ALA A 180 15.47 11.33 2.12
C ALA A 180 15.73 10.41 0.92
N ALA A 181 14.71 9.71 0.43
CA ALA A 181 14.75 8.87 -0.76
C ALA A 181 14.39 9.62 -2.06
N SER A 182 14.50 10.96 -2.07
CA SER A 182 14.21 11.80 -3.23
C SER A 182 12.76 11.75 -3.70
N PHE A 183 11.80 11.64 -2.79
CA PHE A 183 10.39 11.89 -3.09
C PHE A 183 9.94 13.23 -2.53
N ALA A 184 9.19 13.99 -3.32
CA ALA A 184 8.57 15.24 -2.89
C ALA A 184 7.08 15.02 -2.59
N LEU A 185 6.61 15.59 -1.48
CA LEU A 185 5.19 15.64 -1.14
C LEU A 185 4.40 16.36 -2.23
N TYR A 186 3.31 15.73 -2.69
CA TYR A 186 2.49 16.24 -3.77
C TYR A 186 1.06 16.56 -3.33
N ASN A 187 0.46 15.72 -2.49
CA ASN A 187 -0.88 15.96 -1.95
C ASN A 187 -1.09 15.27 -0.60
N LEU A 188 -1.96 15.85 0.23
CA LEU A 188 -2.48 15.24 1.45
C LEU A 188 -4.01 15.27 1.43
N SER A 189 -4.65 14.17 1.79
CA SER A 189 -6.10 14.06 1.98
C SER A 189 -6.40 13.41 3.34
N VAL A 190 -7.52 13.79 3.94
CA VAL A 190 -7.90 13.30 5.27
C VAL A 190 -8.61 11.96 5.14
N VAL A 191 -8.13 10.94 5.85
CA VAL A 191 -8.78 9.63 5.94
C VAL A 191 -9.82 9.66 7.05
N ASN A 192 -9.40 10.02 8.26
CA ASN A 192 -10.29 10.04 9.42
C ASN A 192 -9.88 11.10 10.45
N ARG A 193 -10.80 11.35 11.38
CA ARG A 193 -10.67 12.31 12.47
C ARG A 193 -11.21 11.72 13.76
N VAL A 194 -10.68 12.18 14.88
CA VAL A 194 -11.34 12.03 16.18
C VAL A 194 -12.58 12.93 16.28
N SER A 195 -13.43 12.67 17.27
CA SER A 195 -14.75 13.32 17.41
C SER A 195 -14.69 14.84 17.62
N ASP A 196 -13.59 15.38 18.13
CA ASP A 196 -13.35 16.82 18.30
C ASP A 196 -12.80 17.50 17.03
N GLY A 197 -12.59 16.74 15.95
CA GLY A 197 -12.08 17.22 14.67
C GLY A 197 -10.57 17.09 14.48
N GLY A 198 -9.81 16.61 15.47
CA GLY A 198 -8.39 16.31 15.32
C GLY A 198 -8.10 15.26 14.23
N LEU A 199 -6.99 15.41 13.51
CA LEU A 199 -6.58 14.46 12.47
C LEU A 199 -6.02 13.18 13.08
N VAL A 200 -6.30 12.03 12.46
CA VAL A 200 -5.79 10.71 12.88
C VAL A 200 -4.94 10.13 11.76
N GLU A 201 -5.48 9.93 10.57
CA GLU A 201 -4.77 9.41 9.39
C GLU A 201 -4.94 10.30 8.16
N LEU A 202 -3.92 10.31 7.32
CA LEU A 202 -3.89 11.04 6.06
C LEU A 202 -3.45 10.12 4.93
N ASN A 203 -4.11 10.24 3.78
CA ASN A 203 -3.56 9.78 2.52
C ASN A 203 -2.46 10.76 2.09
N CYS A 204 -1.28 10.24 1.82
CA CYS A 204 -0.13 11.01 1.37
C CYS A 204 0.30 10.55 -0.02
N PHE A 205 0.30 11.48 -0.96
CA PHE A 205 0.78 11.24 -2.32
C PHE A 205 2.13 11.92 -2.51
N MET A 206 3.12 11.14 -2.91
CA MET A 206 4.47 11.62 -3.19
C MET A 206 4.82 11.33 -4.65
N ARG A 207 5.69 12.15 -5.23
CA ARG A 207 6.31 11.91 -6.54
C ARG A 207 7.83 11.90 -6.41
N ARG A 208 8.51 11.10 -7.22
CA ARG A 208 9.97 11.14 -7.29
C ARG A 208 10.43 12.54 -7.77
N ALA A 209 11.35 13.15 -7.04
CA ALA A 209 11.99 14.40 -7.40
C ALA A 209 12.89 14.17 -8.62
N SER A 210 12.82 15.09 -9.59
CA SER A 210 13.61 15.07 -10.83
C SER A 210 15.05 15.47 -10.60
#